data_AF-A0A2V8NA57-F1
#
_entry.id   AF-A0A2V8NA57-F1
#
_cell.length_a   1.000
_cell.length_b   1.000
_cell.length_c   1.000
_cell.angle_alpha   90.00
_cell.angle_beta   90.00
_cell.angle_gamma   90.00
#
_symmetry.space_group_name_H-M   'P 1'
#
loop_
_entity.id
_entity.type
_entity.pdbx_description
1 polymer ?
#
loop_
_entity_poly.entity_id
_entity_poly.type
_entity_poly.pdbx_seq_one_letter_code
_entity_poly.pdbx_strand_id
1 'polypeptide(L)'
;MAIIAAGDRNSLQFDDKEILSFVDAEPLSSEPRGFAPEQMITCDACLRANPPTRTSCLYCAAQLPKTEANAALQRPQLRKLEKWEQGFNVILLPKTEAQVSEEVLKDAAQLLRLEQEELRRIVELSLPLPLARAATDQEASLIESKVKEMELNALVIADADLTLTNSVQKRARAFELNESELVAHSAGGADVWRLAWTEIILLVAGRLITQKIELEERPSGRKAENEIVNARQMSEDEAVLDIYTARSDGGLRITAGNFDFSCLGAQKGLITAQNFSTLANVLRERASEAIYDDSYMRVRRALEITWPVEQHTEARGWRRERPGRVNTEAVTTSDNEMQFTRYSRLRYYLTLHHTEL
;
A
#
# COMPACT_ATOMS: atom_id res chain seq x y z
N MET A 1 45.62 -41.77 -4.58
CA MET A 1 46.14 -41.91 -5.95
C MET A 1 44.97 -42.27 -6.85
N ALA A 2 44.39 -41.27 -7.52
CA ALA A 2 43.52 -41.40 -8.68
C ALA A 2 43.38 -39.99 -9.26
N ILE A 3 43.94 -39.81 -10.45
CA ILE A 3 43.91 -38.59 -11.25
C ILE A 3 42.69 -38.73 -12.17
N ILE A 4 41.82 -37.72 -12.21
CA ILE A 4 40.89 -37.51 -13.34
C ILE A 4 41.04 -36.06 -13.79
N ALA A 5 41.20 -35.93 -15.10
CA ALA A 5 41.65 -34.78 -15.84
C ALA A 5 40.57 -33.71 -16.07
N ALA A 6 41.05 -32.56 -16.56
CA ALA A 6 40.33 -31.37 -16.93
C ALA A 6 39.26 -31.59 -18.02
N GLY A 7 38.16 -30.85 -17.91
CA GLY A 7 37.17 -30.66 -18.98
C GLY A 7 35.77 -30.43 -18.41
N ASP A 8 35.42 -29.18 -18.12
CA ASP A 8 34.42 -28.45 -18.92
C ASP A 8 34.03 -27.15 -18.22
N ARG A 9 34.16 -26.06 -18.98
CA ARG A 9 33.64 -24.75 -18.61
C ARG A 9 32.13 -24.81 -18.78
N ASN A 10 31.42 -25.17 -17.72
CA ASN A 10 29.99 -24.92 -17.65
C ASN A 10 29.79 -23.42 -17.39
N SER A 11 29.75 -22.67 -18.48
CA SER A 11 29.09 -21.38 -18.54
C SER A 11 27.69 -21.54 -17.94
N LEU A 12 27.45 -20.89 -16.81
CA LEU A 12 26.11 -20.60 -16.31
C LEU A 12 25.45 -19.73 -17.38
N GLN A 13 24.75 -20.37 -18.32
CA GLN A 13 23.79 -19.73 -19.19
C GLN A 13 22.65 -19.27 -18.27
N PHE A 14 22.61 -17.97 -18.02
CA PHE A 14 21.37 -17.34 -17.59
C PHE A 14 20.42 -17.42 -18.78
N ASP A 15 19.25 -18.01 -18.55
CA ASP A 15 18.19 -18.14 -19.53
C ASP A 15 17.64 -16.73 -19.78
N ASP A 16 18.10 -16.08 -20.86
CA ASP A 16 17.64 -14.78 -21.37
C ASP A 16 16.21 -14.87 -21.96
N LYS A 17 15.31 -15.54 -21.25
CA LYS A 17 13.91 -15.75 -21.62
C LYS A 17 12.92 -15.24 -20.58
N GLU A 18 13.16 -14.02 -20.10
CA GLU A 18 12.08 -13.09 -19.76
C GLU A 18 12.41 -11.70 -20.36
N ILE A 19 12.80 -11.72 -21.64
CA ILE A 19 12.71 -10.52 -22.48
C ILE A 19 11.22 -10.29 -22.71
N LEU A 20 10.71 -9.28 -22.03
CA LEU A 20 9.46 -8.56 -22.26
C LEU A 20 8.91 -8.76 -23.68
N SER A 21 8.01 -9.72 -23.83
CA SER A 21 7.16 -9.85 -25.01
C SER A 21 5.99 -8.90 -24.87
N PHE A 22 6.25 -7.60 -25.05
CA PHE A 22 5.18 -6.67 -25.36
C PHE A 22 4.85 -6.78 -26.85
N VAL A 23 3.83 -7.60 -27.06
CA VAL A 23 2.96 -7.77 -28.22
C VAL A 23 2.87 -6.51 -29.08
N ASP A 24 2.94 -6.70 -30.40
CA ASP A 24 2.56 -5.75 -31.44
C ASP A 24 1.17 -5.15 -31.13
N ALA A 25 1.16 -4.01 -30.45
CA ALA A 25 -0.02 -3.18 -30.34
C ALA A 25 -0.24 -2.54 -31.71
N GLU A 26 -1.31 -2.95 -32.40
CA GLU A 26 -1.85 -2.17 -33.51
C GLU A 26 -1.98 -0.70 -33.06
N PRO A 27 -1.48 0.27 -33.86
CA PRO A 27 -1.64 1.66 -33.49
C PRO A 27 -3.14 1.98 -33.54
N LEU A 28 -3.76 2.14 -32.37
CA LEU A 28 -5.02 2.86 -32.24
C LEU A 28 -4.78 4.28 -32.77
N SER A 29 -5.00 4.47 -34.07
CA SER A 29 -4.98 5.77 -34.71
C SER A 29 -6.21 6.56 -34.25
N SER A 30 -6.09 7.19 -33.10
CA SER A 30 -6.77 8.46 -32.87
C SER A 30 -5.68 9.48 -32.56
N GLU A 31 -5.24 10.20 -33.59
CA GLU A 31 -4.46 11.41 -33.36
C GLU A 31 -5.16 12.24 -32.27
N PRO A 32 -4.44 12.74 -31.25
CA PRO A 32 -5.05 13.58 -30.24
C PRO A 32 -5.58 14.84 -30.93
N ARG A 33 -6.88 14.87 -31.23
CA ARG A 33 -7.56 16.08 -31.69
C ARG A 33 -7.45 17.10 -30.57
N GLY A 34 -6.60 18.11 -30.77
CA GLY A 34 -6.55 19.27 -29.91
C GLY A 34 -7.93 19.91 -29.80
N PHE A 35 -8.24 20.50 -28.65
CA PHE A 35 -9.49 21.21 -28.45
C PHE A 35 -9.56 22.44 -29.35
N ALA A 36 -10.72 22.67 -29.96
CA ALA A 36 -10.96 23.90 -30.72
C ALA A 36 -10.88 25.13 -29.78
N PRO A 37 -10.55 26.34 -30.28
CA PRO A 37 -10.47 27.54 -29.45
C PRO A 37 -11.73 27.82 -28.61
N GLU A 38 -12.90 27.51 -29.17
CA GLU A 38 -14.21 27.66 -28.52
C GLU A 38 -14.44 26.67 -27.37
N GLN A 39 -13.72 25.55 -27.37
CA GLN A 39 -13.78 24.53 -26.32
C GLN A 39 -12.78 24.82 -25.18
N MET A 40 -11.89 25.80 -25.35
CA MET A 40 -10.90 26.14 -24.34
C MET A 40 -11.49 26.99 -23.21
N ILE A 41 -10.94 26.82 -22.01
CA ILE A 41 -11.33 27.58 -20.82
C ILE A 41 -10.31 28.68 -20.57
N THR A 42 -10.77 29.91 -20.42
CA THR A 42 -9.90 31.02 -20.03
C THR A 42 -9.71 31.03 -18.52
N CYS A 43 -8.47 31.13 -18.06
CA CYS A 43 -8.17 31.26 -16.64
C CYS A 43 -8.49 32.69 -16.16
N ASP A 44 -9.29 32.84 -15.10
CA ASP A 44 -9.66 34.16 -14.56
C ASP A 44 -8.47 34.93 -13.99
N ALA A 45 -7.40 34.25 -13.56
CA ALA A 45 -6.23 34.87 -12.94
C ALA A 45 -5.19 35.38 -13.95
N CYS A 46 -4.91 34.62 -15.01
CA CYS A 46 -3.86 34.97 -15.99
C CYS A 46 -4.37 35.19 -17.42
N LEU A 47 -5.68 35.01 -17.63
CA LEU A 47 -6.40 35.20 -18.89
C LEU A 47 -5.90 34.33 -20.06
N ARG A 48 -5.11 33.30 -19.76
CA ARG A 48 -4.64 32.32 -20.76
C ARG A 48 -5.64 31.20 -20.94
N ALA A 49 -5.79 30.75 -22.19
CA ALA A 49 -6.64 29.62 -22.54
C ALA A 49 -6.02 28.29 -22.11
N ASN A 50 -6.86 27.38 -21.62
CA ASN A 50 -6.49 26.08 -21.10
C ASN A 50 -7.39 24.98 -21.70
N PRO A 51 -6.88 23.75 -21.84
CA PRO A 51 -7.72 22.61 -22.18
C PRO A 51 -8.84 22.40 -21.15
N PRO A 52 -10.07 22.06 -21.59
CA PRO A 52 -11.23 21.90 -20.70
C PRO A 52 -11.14 20.69 -19.76
N THR A 53 -10.19 19.80 -20.00
CA THR A 53 -9.95 18.60 -19.19
C THR A 53 -9.24 18.89 -17.86
N ARG A 54 -8.65 20.08 -17.69
CA ARG A 54 -7.88 20.45 -16.50
C ARG A 54 -8.77 21.11 -15.44
N THR A 55 -8.42 20.87 -14.18
CA THR A 55 -8.98 21.56 -13.01
C THR A 55 -8.18 22.82 -12.65
N SER A 56 -6.88 22.85 -12.96
CA SER A 56 -5.98 23.98 -12.71
C SER A 56 -5.28 24.49 -13.97
N CYS A 57 -5.05 25.80 -14.00
CA CYS A 57 -4.41 26.50 -15.11
C CYS A 57 -2.97 26.00 -15.31
N LEU A 58 -2.63 25.67 -16.56
CA LEU A 58 -1.32 25.22 -16.98
C LEU A 58 -0.22 26.26 -16.70
N TYR A 59 -0.56 27.54 -16.68
CA TYR A 59 0.43 28.63 -16.66
C TYR A 59 0.66 29.25 -15.28
N CYS A 60 -0.37 29.34 -14.46
CA CYS A 60 -0.30 30.00 -13.15
C CYS A 60 -0.82 29.12 -12.00
N ALA A 61 -1.22 27.88 -12.28
CA ALA A 61 -1.80 26.93 -11.32
C ALA A 61 -3.11 27.37 -10.64
N ALA A 62 -3.66 28.54 -10.96
CA ALA A 62 -4.95 28.99 -10.45
C ALA A 62 -6.09 28.05 -10.90
N GLN A 63 -7.13 27.94 -10.08
CA GLN A 63 -8.28 27.11 -10.38
C GLN A 63 -9.01 27.61 -11.64
N LEU A 64 -9.41 26.69 -12.52
CA LEU A 64 -10.21 27.02 -13.69
C LEU A 64 -11.71 27.04 -13.35
N PRO A 65 -12.49 27.95 -13.94
CA PRO A 65 -13.92 28.03 -13.69
C PRO A 65 -14.63 26.74 -14.11
N LYS A 66 -15.48 26.20 -13.22
CA LYS A 66 -16.34 25.05 -13.54
C LYS A 66 -17.61 25.54 -14.24
N THR A 67 -17.75 25.23 -15.53
CA THR A 67 -19.01 25.37 -16.27
C THR A 67 -19.60 23.99 -16.52
N GLU A 68 -20.92 23.90 -16.72
CA GLU A 68 -21.60 22.61 -17.01
C GLU A 68 -20.97 21.91 -18.23
N ALA A 69 -20.67 22.66 -19.30
CA ALA A 69 -20.05 22.13 -20.51
C ALA A 69 -18.67 21.50 -20.27
N ASN A 70 -17.91 22.03 -19.30
CA ASN A 70 -16.54 21.56 -19.03
C ASN A 70 -16.46 20.56 -17.89
N ALA A 71 -17.42 20.56 -16.96
CA ALA A 71 -17.47 19.61 -15.85
C ALA A 71 -17.51 18.15 -16.34
N ALA A 72 -18.17 17.89 -17.46
CA ALA A 72 -18.19 16.56 -18.09
C ALA A 72 -16.83 16.15 -18.69
N LEU A 73 -16.04 17.12 -19.14
CA LEU A 73 -14.74 16.90 -19.79
C LEU A 73 -13.58 16.85 -18.79
N GLN A 74 -13.76 17.38 -17.58
CA GLN A 74 -12.74 17.37 -16.54
C GLN A 74 -12.32 15.93 -16.19
N ARG A 75 -11.00 15.71 -16.14
CA ARG A 75 -10.41 14.44 -15.77
C ARG A 75 -9.51 14.62 -14.55
N PRO A 76 -9.47 13.65 -13.64
CA PRO A 76 -8.52 13.68 -12.53
C PRO A 76 -7.07 13.59 -13.07
N GLN A 77 -6.14 14.22 -12.36
CA GLN A 77 -4.72 14.24 -12.78
C GLN A 77 -4.04 12.94 -12.38
N LEU A 78 -4.42 12.37 -11.24
CA LEU A 78 -3.94 11.10 -10.69
C LEU A 78 -2.41 11.06 -10.61
N ARG A 79 -1.80 12.15 -10.16
CA ARG A 79 -0.35 12.18 -9.95
C ARG A 79 0.00 11.28 -8.78
N LYS A 80 1.17 10.65 -8.85
CA LYS A 80 1.72 9.94 -7.70
C LYS A 80 2.09 10.97 -6.64
N LEU A 81 1.67 10.74 -5.40
CA LEU A 81 2.10 11.54 -4.26
C LEU A 81 3.44 11.02 -3.73
N GLU A 82 4.27 11.94 -3.24
CA GLU A 82 5.50 11.59 -2.54
C GLU A 82 5.20 10.98 -1.16
N LYS A 83 6.19 10.29 -0.58
CA LYS A 83 6.02 9.56 0.70
C LYS A 83 5.55 10.46 1.85
N TRP A 84 6.05 11.70 1.90
CA TRP A 84 5.74 12.67 2.95
C TRP A 84 4.47 13.49 2.68
N GLU A 85 3.94 13.44 1.45
CA GLU A 85 2.75 14.21 1.10
C GLU A 85 1.50 13.57 1.70
N GLN A 86 0.63 14.40 2.27
CA GLN A 86 -0.71 14.00 2.66
C GLN A 86 -1.64 14.05 1.44
N GLY A 87 -2.60 13.14 1.40
CA GLY A 87 -3.58 13.06 0.33
C GLY A 87 -4.96 12.65 0.82
N PHE A 88 -5.84 12.48 -0.14
CA PHE A 88 -7.23 12.10 0.02
C PHE A 88 -7.44 10.76 -0.68
N ASN A 89 -7.85 9.74 0.06
CA ASN A 89 -8.07 8.40 -0.45
C ASN A 89 -9.51 8.27 -0.94
N VAL A 90 -9.69 7.81 -2.18
CA VAL A 90 -11.00 7.48 -2.73
C VAL A 90 -11.20 5.98 -2.56
N ILE A 91 -12.06 5.60 -1.62
CA ILE A 91 -12.30 4.21 -1.22
C ILE A 91 -13.54 3.71 -1.94
N LEU A 92 -13.41 2.63 -2.72
CA LEU A 92 -14.56 1.86 -3.22
C LEU A 92 -15.27 1.21 -2.05
N LEU A 93 -16.58 1.35 -1.98
CA LEU A 93 -17.42 0.62 -1.04
C LEU A 93 -18.05 -0.59 -1.77
N PRO A 94 -18.14 -1.77 -1.11
CA PRO A 94 -18.77 -2.93 -1.70
C PRO A 94 -20.23 -2.65 -2.07
N LYS A 95 -20.65 -3.18 -3.22
CA LYS A 95 -22.08 -3.21 -3.61
C LYS A 95 -22.72 -4.48 -3.04
N THR A 96 -23.92 -4.35 -2.49
CA THR A 96 -24.62 -5.45 -1.82
C THR A 96 -25.11 -6.54 -2.80
N GLU A 97 -25.52 -6.20 -4.03
CA GLU A 97 -26.26 -7.19 -4.87
C GLU A 97 -26.04 -7.13 -6.40
N ALA A 98 -25.35 -6.12 -6.96
CA ALA A 98 -25.21 -5.98 -8.41
C ALA A 98 -23.79 -6.29 -8.92
N GLN A 99 -23.67 -7.26 -9.84
CA GLN A 99 -22.48 -7.40 -10.67
C GLN A 99 -22.27 -6.10 -11.47
N VAL A 100 -21.05 -5.57 -11.42
CA VAL A 100 -20.67 -4.41 -12.22
C VAL A 100 -20.52 -4.85 -13.67
N SER A 101 -21.14 -4.14 -14.61
CA SER A 101 -21.02 -4.47 -16.03
C SER A 101 -19.60 -4.26 -16.56
N GLU A 102 -19.26 -4.97 -17.64
CA GLU A 102 -17.97 -4.84 -18.31
C GLU A 102 -17.72 -3.43 -18.83
N GLU A 103 -18.76 -2.76 -19.33
CA GLU A 103 -18.67 -1.38 -19.81
C GLU A 103 -18.32 -0.42 -18.68
N VAL A 104 -18.95 -0.58 -17.50
CA VAL A 104 -18.65 0.24 -16.33
C VAL A 104 -17.22 -0.01 -15.83
N LEU A 105 -16.77 -1.27 -15.80
CA LEU A 105 -15.39 -1.60 -15.42
C LEU A 105 -14.39 -0.96 -16.37
N LYS A 106 -14.64 -1.02 -17.68
CA LYS A 106 -13.78 -0.41 -18.69
C LYS A 106 -13.70 1.11 -18.54
N ASP A 107 -14.84 1.77 -18.40
CA ASP A 107 -14.90 3.24 -18.30
C ASP A 107 -14.27 3.75 -16.99
N ALA A 108 -14.52 3.05 -15.88
CA ALA A 108 -13.91 3.36 -14.59
C ALA A 108 -12.39 3.11 -14.59
N ALA A 109 -11.94 2.00 -15.18
CA ALA A 109 -10.51 1.71 -15.33
C ALA A 109 -9.81 2.79 -16.17
N GLN A 110 -10.43 3.25 -17.26
CA GLN A 110 -9.90 4.35 -18.07
C GLN A 110 -9.83 5.67 -17.30
N LEU A 111 -10.87 5.99 -16.52
CA LEU A 111 -10.91 7.19 -15.67
C LEU A 111 -9.79 7.17 -14.62
N LEU A 112 -9.60 6.02 -13.96
CA LEU A 112 -8.65 5.81 -12.87
C LEU A 112 -7.23 5.47 -13.36
N ARG A 113 -7.03 5.32 -14.67
CA ARG A 113 -5.78 4.87 -15.30
C ARG A 113 -5.27 3.54 -14.73
N LEU A 114 -6.20 2.60 -14.52
CA LEU A 114 -5.94 1.24 -14.06
C LEU A 114 -6.13 0.26 -15.20
N GLU A 115 -5.57 -0.94 -15.07
CA GLU A 115 -5.99 -2.04 -15.93
C GLU A 115 -7.42 -2.49 -15.55
N GLN A 116 -8.24 -2.85 -16.54
CA GLN A 116 -9.61 -3.31 -16.30
C GLN A 116 -9.64 -4.54 -15.38
N GLU A 117 -8.69 -5.47 -15.56
CA GLU A 117 -8.58 -6.67 -14.73
C GLU A 117 -8.11 -6.36 -13.29
N GLU A 118 -7.34 -5.30 -13.07
CA GLU A 118 -7.01 -4.82 -11.73
C GLU A 118 -8.24 -4.29 -11.01
N LEU A 119 -9.02 -3.44 -11.69
CA LEU A 119 -10.25 -2.89 -11.13
C LEU A 119 -11.28 -4.00 -10.86
N ARG A 120 -11.42 -4.97 -11.76
CA ARG A 120 -12.28 -6.14 -11.56
C ARG A 120 -11.90 -6.86 -10.26
N ARG A 121 -10.61 -7.17 -10.07
CA ARG A 121 -10.13 -7.83 -8.84
C ARG A 121 -10.47 -7.02 -7.59
N ILE A 122 -10.35 -5.69 -7.63
CA ILE A 122 -10.73 -4.82 -6.49
C ILE A 122 -12.24 -4.97 -6.19
N VAL A 123 -13.09 -4.92 -7.21
CA VAL A 123 -14.55 -5.03 -7.07
C VAL A 123 -14.95 -6.42 -6.52
N GLU A 124 -14.37 -7.49 -7.05
CA GLU A 124 -14.66 -8.87 -6.65
C GLU A 124 -14.30 -9.18 -5.19
N LEU A 125 -13.27 -8.51 -4.65
CA LEU A 125 -12.88 -8.66 -3.25
C LEU A 125 -13.98 -8.25 -2.27
N SER A 126 -14.97 -7.47 -2.71
CA SER A 126 -16.14 -7.07 -1.92
C SER A 126 -15.77 -6.48 -0.56
N LEU A 127 -14.70 -5.69 -0.54
CA LEU A 127 -14.17 -5.03 0.64
C LEU A 127 -13.92 -3.56 0.35
N PRO A 128 -14.00 -2.69 1.36
CA PRO A 128 -13.61 -1.29 1.21
C PRO A 128 -12.13 -1.18 0.85
N LEU A 129 -11.82 -0.75 -0.38
CA LEU A 129 -10.45 -0.70 -0.91
C LEU A 129 -10.18 0.61 -1.66
N PRO A 130 -8.97 1.16 -1.56
CA PRO A 130 -8.62 2.42 -2.21
C PRO A 130 -8.48 2.27 -3.74
N LEU A 131 -9.25 3.04 -4.50
CA LEU A 131 -9.17 3.15 -5.96
C LEU A 131 -8.11 4.15 -6.43
N ALA A 132 -7.95 5.23 -5.68
CA ALA A 132 -7.03 6.31 -5.99
C ALA A 132 -6.68 7.10 -4.74
N ARG A 133 -5.55 7.80 -4.80
CA ARG A 133 -5.14 8.80 -3.80
C ARG A 133 -4.88 10.12 -4.53
N ALA A 134 -5.61 11.16 -4.16
CA ALA A 134 -5.54 12.48 -4.77
C ALA A 134 -4.75 13.44 -3.88
N ALA A 135 -4.12 14.44 -4.51
CA ALA A 135 -3.34 15.45 -3.77
C ALA A 135 -4.21 16.53 -3.12
N THR A 136 -5.45 16.67 -3.58
CA THR A 136 -6.38 17.70 -3.11
C THR A 136 -7.78 17.12 -2.94
N ASP A 137 -8.54 17.70 -2.00
CA ASP A 137 -9.93 17.37 -1.75
C ASP A 137 -10.81 17.53 -3.00
N GLN A 138 -10.56 18.57 -3.79
CA GLN A 138 -11.31 18.85 -5.02
C GLN A 138 -11.09 17.78 -6.09
N GLU A 139 -9.86 17.26 -6.21
CA GLU A 139 -9.57 16.16 -7.12
C GLU A 139 -10.19 14.86 -6.62
N ALA A 140 -10.12 14.56 -5.31
CA ALA A 140 -10.78 13.40 -4.73
C ALA A 140 -12.29 13.43 -4.94
N SER A 141 -12.92 14.59 -4.71
CA SER A 141 -14.34 14.83 -4.95
C SER A 141 -14.72 14.65 -6.42
N LEU A 142 -13.86 15.05 -7.36
CA LEU A 142 -14.08 14.82 -8.79
C LEU A 142 -14.02 13.32 -9.14
N ILE A 143 -13.09 12.57 -8.56
CA ILE A 143 -13.00 11.12 -8.75
C ILE A 143 -14.25 10.46 -8.18
N GLU A 144 -14.61 10.78 -6.93
CA GLU A 144 -15.79 10.25 -6.26
C GLU A 144 -17.07 10.51 -7.06
N SER A 145 -17.28 11.74 -7.55
CA SER A 145 -18.47 12.07 -8.34
C SER A 145 -18.53 11.28 -9.64
N LYS A 146 -17.40 11.13 -10.34
CA LYS A 146 -17.32 10.39 -11.61
C LYS A 146 -17.51 8.88 -11.41
N VAL A 147 -16.99 8.33 -10.32
CA VAL A 147 -17.20 6.92 -9.94
C VAL A 147 -18.68 6.68 -9.58
N LYS A 148 -19.32 7.61 -8.86
CA LYS A 148 -20.77 7.58 -8.57
C LYS A 148 -21.65 7.70 -9.81
N GLU A 149 -21.27 8.52 -10.79
CA GLU A 149 -21.96 8.61 -12.10
C GLU A 149 -21.95 7.26 -12.85
N MET A 150 -20.93 6.42 -12.62
CA MET A 150 -20.81 5.06 -13.16
C MET A 150 -21.48 4.02 -12.26
N GLU A 151 -22.37 4.47 -11.35
CA GLU A 151 -23.08 3.67 -10.37
C GLU A 151 -22.18 2.98 -9.33
N LEU A 152 -20.89 3.27 -9.25
CA LEU A 152 -20.01 2.70 -8.22
C LEU A 152 -20.07 3.55 -6.95
N ASN A 153 -20.07 2.90 -5.79
CA ASN A 153 -20.10 3.60 -4.51
C ASN A 153 -18.66 3.89 -4.06
N ALA A 154 -18.36 5.15 -3.81
CA ALA A 154 -17.08 5.57 -3.26
C ALA A 154 -17.24 6.58 -2.13
N LEU A 155 -16.23 6.62 -1.27
CA LEU A 155 -16.09 7.54 -0.15
C LEU A 155 -14.70 8.18 -0.17
N VAL A 156 -14.62 9.49 0.05
CA VAL A 156 -13.35 10.20 0.23
C VAL A 156 -12.97 10.22 1.70
N ILE A 157 -11.73 9.83 2.02
CA ILE A 157 -11.17 9.87 3.38
C ILE A 157 -9.78 10.51 3.34
N ALA A 158 -9.56 11.56 4.13
CA ALA A 158 -8.25 12.19 4.20
C ALA A 158 -7.25 11.33 5.00
N ASP A 159 -5.97 11.38 4.66
CA ASP A 159 -4.92 10.72 5.45
C ASP A 159 -4.87 11.21 6.91
N ALA A 160 -5.26 12.47 7.13
CA ALA A 160 -5.39 13.06 8.46
C ALA A 160 -6.46 12.36 9.31
N ASP A 161 -7.57 11.93 8.68
CA ASP A 161 -8.66 11.21 9.35
C ASP A 161 -8.29 9.76 9.66
N LEU A 162 -7.43 9.16 8.82
CA LEU A 162 -6.77 7.89 9.13
C LEU A 162 -5.70 8.04 10.24
N THR A 163 -5.48 9.25 10.75
CA THR A 163 -4.54 9.64 11.81
C THR A 163 -3.08 9.25 11.55
N LEU A 164 -2.70 9.12 10.27
CA LEU A 164 -1.37 8.63 9.86
C LEU A 164 -0.21 9.52 10.34
N THR A 165 -0.49 10.81 10.62
CA THR A 165 0.51 11.79 11.06
C THR A 165 0.51 12.05 12.56
N ASN A 166 -0.63 11.83 13.25
CA ASN A 166 -0.83 12.31 14.63
C ASN A 166 -1.00 11.20 15.67
N SER A 167 -1.42 9.98 15.27
CA SER A 167 -1.56 8.86 16.22
C SER A 167 -0.49 7.80 15.99
N VAL A 168 0.50 7.76 16.89
CA VAL A 168 1.51 6.71 16.89
C VAL A 168 0.86 5.42 17.39
N GLN A 169 0.82 4.41 16.53
CA GLN A 169 0.40 3.09 16.95
C GLN A 169 1.38 2.54 17.97
N LYS A 170 0.88 2.19 19.16
CA LYS A 170 1.75 1.81 20.27
C LYS A 170 2.12 0.34 20.15
N ARG A 171 3.42 0.06 20.18
CA ARG A 171 3.93 -1.32 20.09
C ARG A 171 3.82 -2.00 21.45
N ALA A 172 3.04 -3.07 21.52
CA ALA A 172 2.95 -3.93 22.70
C ALA A 172 4.03 -5.01 22.65
N ARG A 173 4.69 -5.26 23.80
CA ARG A 173 5.73 -6.29 23.94
C ARG A 173 5.29 -7.50 24.76
N ALA A 174 4.26 -7.35 25.59
CA ALA A 174 3.73 -8.42 26.44
C ALA A 174 2.32 -8.08 26.87
N PHE A 175 1.52 -9.10 27.15
CA PHE A 175 0.17 -8.96 27.69
C PHE A 175 0.02 -9.66 29.05
N GLU A 176 -0.97 -9.21 29.82
CA GLU A 176 -1.59 -10.00 30.88
C GLU A 176 -3.08 -10.14 30.55
N LEU A 177 -3.57 -11.37 30.58
CA LEU A 177 -4.92 -11.72 30.15
C LEU A 177 -5.81 -11.94 31.36
N ASN A 178 -6.43 -10.87 31.86
CA ASN A 178 -7.34 -10.93 33.00
C ASN A 178 -8.77 -11.28 32.56
N GLU A 179 -9.63 -11.65 33.51
CA GLU A 179 -11.02 -12.03 33.21
C GLU A 179 -11.81 -10.89 32.55
N SER A 180 -11.64 -9.66 33.04
CA SER A 180 -12.40 -8.49 32.57
C SER A 180 -11.65 -7.57 31.60
N GLU A 181 -10.32 -7.66 31.54
CA GLU A 181 -9.50 -6.74 30.77
C GLU A 181 -8.25 -7.38 30.16
N LEU A 182 -7.78 -6.76 29.09
CA LEU A 182 -6.46 -6.95 28.50
C LEU A 182 -5.51 -5.88 29.06
N VAL A 183 -4.39 -6.32 29.65
CA VAL A 183 -3.32 -5.41 30.08
C VAL A 183 -2.16 -5.53 29.10
N ALA A 184 -1.81 -4.42 28.45
CA ALA A 184 -0.75 -4.34 27.46
C ALA A 184 0.45 -3.52 27.93
N HIS A 185 1.63 -4.13 27.84
CA HIS A 185 2.90 -3.50 28.20
C HIS A 185 3.61 -2.97 26.96
N SER A 186 3.99 -1.68 26.97
CA SER A 186 4.66 -1.01 25.85
C SER A 186 6.13 -1.43 25.69
N ALA A 187 6.63 -1.43 24.46
CA ALA A 187 8.05 -1.70 24.14
C ALA A 187 9.04 -0.67 24.72
N GLY A 188 8.61 0.59 24.93
CA GLY A 188 9.49 1.73 25.20
C GLY A 188 9.42 2.39 26.59
N GLY A 189 8.66 1.84 27.55
CA GLY A 189 8.50 2.49 28.86
C GLY A 189 7.68 1.70 29.89
N ALA A 190 7.33 2.37 30.99
CA ALA A 190 6.43 1.88 32.05
C ALA A 190 4.94 2.02 31.70
N ASP A 191 4.63 2.42 30.47
CA ASP A 191 3.26 2.59 29.99
C ASP A 191 2.54 1.24 29.97
N VAL A 192 1.52 1.14 30.81
CA VAL A 192 0.60 0.01 30.88
C VAL A 192 -0.75 0.47 30.36
N TRP A 193 -1.27 -0.27 29.39
CA TRP A 193 -2.56 -0.02 28.75
C TRP A 193 -3.56 -1.05 29.26
N ARG A 194 -4.66 -0.59 29.83
CA ARG A 194 -5.73 -1.48 30.29
C ARG A 194 -6.94 -1.26 29.42
N LEU A 195 -7.40 -2.32 28.77
CA LEU A 195 -8.51 -2.31 27.85
C LEU A 195 -9.55 -3.30 28.35
N ALA A 196 -10.77 -2.85 28.64
CA ALA A 196 -11.85 -3.81 28.89
C ALA A 196 -12.10 -4.61 27.59
N TRP A 197 -12.45 -5.90 27.72
CA TRP A 197 -12.70 -6.72 26.53
C TRP A 197 -13.81 -6.14 25.64
N THR A 198 -14.81 -5.48 26.24
CA THR A 198 -15.92 -4.80 25.56
C THR A 198 -15.54 -3.48 24.92
N GLU A 199 -14.37 -2.90 25.26
CA GLU A 199 -13.88 -1.67 24.61
C GLU A 199 -13.15 -1.97 23.30
N ILE A 200 -12.69 -3.20 23.10
CA ILE A 200 -12.03 -3.63 21.87
C ILE A 200 -13.09 -3.83 20.79
N ILE A 201 -12.97 -3.09 19.69
CA ILE A 201 -13.97 -3.11 18.62
C ILE A 201 -13.45 -3.72 17.31
N LEU A 202 -12.12 -3.76 17.12
CA LEU A 202 -11.52 -4.25 15.89
C LEU A 202 -10.15 -4.87 16.16
N LEU A 203 -9.93 -6.03 15.56
CA LEU A 203 -8.66 -6.75 15.49
C LEU A 203 -8.30 -6.92 14.00
N VAL A 204 -7.18 -6.37 13.56
CA VAL A 204 -6.71 -6.49 12.17
C VAL A 204 -5.43 -7.31 12.11
N ALA A 205 -5.51 -8.49 11.51
CA ALA A 205 -4.37 -9.40 11.35
C ALA A 205 -3.74 -9.26 9.96
N GLY A 206 -2.41 -9.40 9.90
CA GLY A 206 -1.67 -9.34 8.65
C GLY A 206 -0.26 -9.92 8.77
N ARG A 207 0.56 -9.66 7.75
CA ARG A 207 1.97 -10.02 7.74
C ARG A 207 2.81 -8.86 7.23
N LEU A 208 3.89 -8.56 7.96
CA LEU A 208 4.93 -7.62 7.57
C LEU A 208 6.01 -8.40 6.83
N ILE A 209 6.21 -8.06 5.57
CA ILE A 209 7.17 -8.70 4.68
C ILE A 209 8.23 -7.66 4.34
N THR A 210 9.45 -7.94 4.75
CA THR A 210 10.63 -7.12 4.43
C THR A 210 11.53 -7.91 3.52
N GLN A 211 11.85 -7.38 2.35
CA GLN A 211 12.83 -7.96 1.44
C GLN A 211 14.03 -7.04 1.35
N LYS A 212 15.22 -7.60 1.41
CA LYS A 212 16.48 -6.86 1.33
C LYS A 212 17.39 -7.51 0.31
N ILE A 213 17.74 -6.75 -0.72
CA ILE A 213 18.62 -7.16 -1.81
C ILE A 213 19.92 -6.36 -1.65
N GLU A 214 21.00 -7.06 -1.30
CA GLU A 214 22.35 -6.51 -1.23
C GLU A 214 23.09 -6.86 -2.53
N LEU A 215 23.53 -5.84 -3.27
CA LEU A 215 24.29 -5.95 -4.51
C LEU A 215 25.72 -5.46 -4.28
N GLU A 216 26.69 -6.28 -4.67
CA GLU A 216 28.09 -5.88 -4.81
C GLU A 216 28.39 -5.75 -6.29
N GLU A 217 28.75 -4.54 -6.71
CA GLU A 217 29.04 -4.20 -8.10
C GLU A 217 30.51 -3.84 -8.26
N ARG A 218 31.11 -4.24 -9.38
CA ARG A 218 32.47 -3.87 -9.76
C ARG A 218 32.43 -2.91 -10.94
N PRO A 219 33.14 -1.76 -10.87
CA PRO A 219 33.27 -0.86 -11.99
C PRO A 219 33.90 -1.58 -13.19
N SER A 220 33.16 -1.70 -14.29
CA SER A 220 33.70 -2.23 -15.53
C SER A 220 34.34 -1.10 -16.33
N GLY A 221 35.66 -1.09 -16.44
CA GLY A 221 36.37 -0.08 -17.24
C GLY A 221 36.10 -0.12 -18.74
N ARG A 222 35.25 -1.03 -19.23
CA ARG A 222 34.94 -1.24 -20.66
C ARG A 222 33.45 -1.22 -21.01
N LYS A 223 32.54 -1.25 -20.03
CA LYS A 223 31.08 -1.23 -20.26
C LYS A 223 30.45 -0.05 -19.53
N ALA A 224 29.30 0.42 -20.03
CA ALA A 224 28.53 1.49 -19.40
C ALA A 224 27.90 1.05 -18.06
N GLU A 225 27.73 -0.25 -17.86
CA GLU A 225 27.16 -0.85 -16.65
C GLU A 225 28.21 -1.57 -15.82
N ASN A 226 28.09 -1.46 -14.49
CA ASN A 226 28.93 -2.20 -13.55
C ASN A 226 28.61 -3.69 -13.61
N GLU A 227 29.61 -4.53 -13.34
CA GLU A 227 29.43 -5.97 -13.26
C GLU A 227 28.96 -6.35 -11.85
N ILE A 228 27.80 -7.00 -11.73
CA ILE A 228 27.33 -7.54 -10.45
C ILE A 228 28.25 -8.71 -10.06
N VAL A 229 29.00 -8.56 -8.98
CA VAL A 229 29.94 -9.55 -8.45
C VAL A 229 29.24 -10.51 -7.50
N ASN A 230 28.30 -10.00 -6.72
CA ASN A 230 27.55 -10.78 -5.74
C ASN A 230 26.18 -10.14 -5.53
N ALA A 231 25.17 -10.98 -5.34
CA ALA A 231 23.81 -10.58 -5.00
C ALA A 231 23.33 -11.47 -3.86
N ARG A 232 22.87 -10.84 -2.77
CA ARG A 232 22.26 -11.55 -1.63
C ARG A 232 20.85 -11.03 -1.42
N GLN A 233 19.92 -11.96 -1.27
CA GLN A 233 18.54 -11.66 -0.96
C GLN A 233 18.20 -12.22 0.41
N MET A 234 17.68 -11.36 1.28
CA MET A 234 17.10 -11.73 2.57
C MET A 234 15.61 -11.39 2.54
N SER A 235 14.79 -12.27 3.08
CA SER A 235 13.35 -12.03 3.23
C SER A 235 12.96 -12.35 4.66
N GLU A 236 12.25 -11.43 5.28
CA GLU A 236 11.64 -11.57 6.59
C GLU A 236 10.13 -11.53 6.42
N ASP A 237 9.43 -12.34 7.20
CA ASP A 237 7.98 -12.46 7.15
C ASP A 237 7.46 -12.62 8.59
N GLU A 238 6.86 -11.56 9.11
CA GLU A 238 6.48 -11.42 10.51
C GLU A 238 4.96 -11.25 10.63
N ALA A 239 4.31 -12.05 11.48
CA ALA A 239 2.89 -11.85 11.76
C ALA A 239 2.67 -10.59 12.58
N VAL A 240 1.62 -9.83 12.24
CA VAL A 240 1.24 -8.58 12.89
C VAL A 240 -0.25 -8.58 13.23
N LEU A 241 -0.59 -7.98 14.37
CA LEU A 241 -1.96 -7.81 14.83
C LEU A 241 -2.11 -6.39 15.38
N ASP A 242 -3.06 -5.66 14.82
CA ASP A 242 -3.47 -4.36 15.33
C ASP A 242 -4.75 -4.50 16.14
N ILE A 243 -4.80 -3.87 17.31
CA ILE A 243 -5.96 -3.84 18.21
C ILE A 243 -6.44 -2.40 18.31
N TYR A 244 -7.72 -2.18 18.06
CA TYR A 244 -8.37 -0.89 18.20
C TYR A 244 -9.53 -0.93 19.17
N THR A 245 -9.76 0.21 19.82
CA THR A 245 -10.86 0.41 20.76
C THR A 245 -11.76 1.53 20.26
N ALA A 246 -12.94 1.72 20.86
CA ALA A 246 -13.79 2.87 20.55
C ALA A 246 -13.19 4.22 20.97
N ARG A 247 -12.05 4.22 21.69
CA ARG A 247 -11.40 5.42 22.19
C ARG A 247 -10.50 6.03 21.12
N SER A 248 -10.40 7.36 21.12
CA SER A 248 -9.56 8.12 20.17
C SER A 248 -8.06 8.12 20.54
N ASP A 249 -7.60 7.19 21.37
CA ASP A 249 -6.23 7.14 21.90
C ASP A 249 -5.25 6.32 21.05
N GLY A 250 -5.71 5.83 19.89
CA GLY A 250 -4.92 5.11 18.91
C GLY A 250 -5.12 3.59 18.97
N GLY A 251 -4.24 2.86 18.28
CA GLY A 251 -4.24 1.39 18.29
C GLY A 251 -3.00 0.82 18.97
N LEU A 252 -3.11 -0.43 19.42
CA LEU A 252 -1.95 -1.25 19.79
C LEU A 252 -1.51 -2.06 18.57
N ARG A 253 -0.20 -2.27 18.40
CA ARG A 253 0.37 -3.20 17.42
C ARG A 253 1.21 -4.24 18.12
N ILE A 254 1.01 -5.50 17.74
CA ILE A 254 1.80 -6.65 18.14
C ILE A 254 2.52 -7.16 16.90
N THR A 255 3.83 -7.42 17.01
CA THR A 255 4.57 -8.14 15.98
C THR A 255 5.23 -9.37 16.60
N ALA A 256 5.25 -10.47 15.85
CA ALA A 256 5.62 -11.78 16.40
C ALA A 256 7.08 -11.87 16.90
N GLY A 257 8.01 -11.15 16.26
CA GLY A 257 9.44 -11.20 16.54
C GLY A 257 9.85 -10.50 17.83
N ASN A 258 9.04 -9.58 18.34
CA ASN A 258 9.38 -8.74 19.50
C ASN A 258 8.35 -8.85 20.65
N PHE A 259 7.58 -9.95 20.70
CA PHE A 259 6.52 -10.16 21.69
C PHE A 259 6.81 -11.33 22.64
N ASP A 260 6.54 -11.13 23.93
CA ASP A 260 6.59 -12.16 24.95
C ASP A 260 5.23 -12.87 25.10
N PHE A 261 5.19 -14.11 24.61
CA PHE A 261 4.02 -14.99 24.66
C PHE A 261 3.80 -15.69 26.01
N SER A 262 4.48 -15.27 27.09
CA SER A 262 4.28 -15.85 28.43
C SER A 262 2.85 -15.72 28.95
N CYS A 263 2.07 -14.76 28.43
CA CYS A 263 0.63 -14.63 28.67
C CYS A 263 -0.20 -15.87 28.30
N LEU A 264 0.30 -16.74 27.41
CA LEU A 264 -0.38 -17.97 27.01
C LEU A 264 -0.25 -19.10 28.04
N GLY A 265 0.61 -18.96 29.05
CA GLY A 265 0.81 -19.97 30.09
C GLY A 265 1.09 -21.36 29.51
N ALA A 266 0.26 -22.34 29.89
CA ALA A 266 0.39 -23.73 29.42
C ALA A 266 0.14 -23.93 27.92
N GLN A 267 -0.50 -22.96 27.24
CA GLN A 267 -0.74 -23.02 25.79
C GLN A 267 0.43 -22.49 24.97
N LYS A 268 1.48 -21.95 25.61
CA LYS A 268 2.70 -21.46 24.95
C LYS A 268 3.47 -22.65 24.35
N GLY A 269 3.53 -22.70 23.02
CA GLY A 269 4.38 -23.60 22.27
C GLY A 269 5.82 -23.08 22.09
N LEU A 270 6.64 -23.90 21.42
CA LEU A 270 8.05 -23.57 21.12
C LEU A 270 8.21 -22.67 19.89
N ILE A 271 7.19 -22.60 19.04
CA ILE A 271 7.26 -21.91 17.75
C ILE A 271 6.52 -20.57 17.85
N THR A 272 7.22 -19.47 17.56
CA THR A 272 6.68 -18.10 17.60
C THR A 272 5.43 -17.94 16.74
N ALA A 273 5.40 -18.49 15.52
CA ALA A 273 4.22 -18.42 14.65
C ALA A 273 2.99 -19.13 15.23
N GLN A 274 3.19 -20.27 15.89
CA GLN A 274 2.12 -20.98 16.58
C GLN A 274 1.62 -20.15 17.78
N ASN A 275 2.53 -19.60 18.58
CA ASN A 275 2.18 -18.75 19.71
C ASN A 275 1.39 -17.51 19.29
N PHE A 276 1.78 -16.89 18.17
CA PHE A 276 1.04 -15.75 17.62
C PHE A 276 -0.37 -16.13 17.20
N SER A 277 -0.54 -17.27 16.54
CA SER A 277 -1.85 -17.77 16.11
C SER A 277 -2.73 -18.10 17.33
N THR A 278 -2.17 -18.75 18.35
CA THR A 278 -2.85 -19.03 19.62
C THR A 278 -3.27 -17.73 20.31
N LEU A 279 -2.39 -16.73 20.38
CA LEU A 279 -2.69 -15.43 20.96
C LEU A 279 -3.83 -14.73 20.22
N ALA A 280 -3.79 -14.68 18.88
CA ALA A 280 -4.83 -14.06 18.07
C ALA A 280 -6.20 -14.73 18.30
N ASN A 281 -6.23 -16.06 18.42
CA ASN A 281 -7.45 -16.79 18.74
C ASN A 281 -7.98 -16.46 20.14
N VAL A 282 -7.10 -16.43 21.15
CA VAL A 282 -7.50 -16.06 22.52
C VAL A 282 -8.07 -14.64 22.58
N LEU A 283 -7.45 -13.69 21.88
CA LEU A 283 -7.95 -12.31 21.79
C LEU A 283 -9.31 -12.25 21.10
N ARG A 284 -9.50 -12.99 20.01
CA ARG A 284 -10.78 -13.09 19.30
C ARG A 284 -11.88 -13.71 20.17
N GLU A 285 -11.56 -14.75 20.94
CA GLU A 285 -12.51 -15.40 21.84
C GLU A 285 -12.93 -14.48 22.99
N ARG A 286 -11.98 -13.73 23.58
CA ARG A 286 -12.26 -12.84 24.71
C ARG A 286 -12.90 -11.52 24.29
N ALA A 287 -12.50 -10.94 23.17
CA ALA A 287 -13.13 -9.77 22.56
C ALA A 287 -14.20 -10.22 21.56
N SER A 288 -15.20 -10.98 22.01
CA SER A 288 -16.20 -11.61 21.14
C SER A 288 -17.09 -10.63 20.37
N GLU A 289 -17.18 -9.39 20.83
CA GLU A 289 -17.93 -8.31 20.17
C GLU A 289 -17.08 -7.56 19.12
N ALA A 290 -15.76 -7.77 19.10
CA ALA A 290 -14.87 -7.12 18.17
C ALA A 290 -14.95 -7.75 16.76
N ILE A 291 -14.85 -6.90 15.74
CA ILE A 291 -14.67 -7.37 14.37
C ILE A 291 -13.25 -7.94 14.25
N TYR A 292 -13.13 -9.14 13.69
CA TYR A 292 -11.84 -9.75 13.36
C TYR A 292 -11.64 -9.72 11.84
N ASP A 293 -10.65 -8.96 11.38
CA ASP A 293 -10.29 -8.84 9.97
C ASP A 293 -8.91 -9.45 9.70
N ASP A 294 -8.88 -10.56 8.97
CA ASP A 294 -7.68 -11.24 8.49
C ASP A 294 -7.49 -11.12 6.97
N SER A 295 -8.24 -10.23 6.32
CA SER A 295 -8.29 -10.12 4.85
C SER A 295 -7.06 -9.45 4.24
N TYR A 296 -6.19 -8.81 5.03
CA TYR A 296 -5.06 -8.02 4.53
C TYR A 296 -4.21 -8.79 3.51
N MET A 297 -3.87 -10.05 3.80
CA MET A 297 -3.03 -10.86 2.92
C MET A 297 -3.67 -11.13 1.55
N ARG A 298 -4.99 -11.27 1.52
CA ARG A 298 -5.77 -11.48 0.29
C ARG A 298 -5.85 -10.22 -0.55
N VAL A 299 -5.97 -9.04 0.08
CA VAL A 299 -6.13 -7.76 -0.61
C VAL A 299 -4.81 -7.04 -0.91
N ARG A 300 -3.67 -7.53 -0.40
CA ARG A 300 -2.37 -6.85 -0.48
C ARG A 300 -2.01 -6.38 -1.89
N ARG A 301 -2.16 -7.25 -2.89
CA ARG A 301 -1.86 -6.92 -4.30
C ARG A 301 -2.77 -5.82 -4.84
N ALA A 302 -4.04 -5.84 -4.47
CA ALA A 302 -4.99 -4.79 -4.85
C ALA A 302 -4.64 -3.44 -4.19
N LEU A 303 -4.10 -3.46 -2.97
CA LEU A 303 -3.64 -2.26 -2.28
C LEU A 303 -2.40 -1.64 -2.94
N GLU A 304 -1.52 -2.42 -3.57
CA GLU A 304 -0.26 -1.93 -4.18
C GLU A 304 -0.48 -0.85 -5.25
N ILE A 305 -1.65 -0.85 -5.89
CA ILE A 305 -2.07 0.15 -6.89
C ILE A 305 -2.10 1.56 -6.29
N THR A 306 -2.76 1.73 -5.15
CA THR A 306 -2.95 3.04 -4.51
C THR A 306 -1.96 3.28 -3.37
N TRP A 307 -1.63 2.23 -2.63
CA TRP A 307 -0.72 2.21 -1.50
C TRP A 307 0.41 1.21 -1.79
N PRO A 308 1.42 1.61 -2.58
CA PRO A 308 2.53 0.72 -2.91
C PRO A 308 3.33 0.34 -1.66
N VAL A 309 4.00 -0.81 -1.75
CA VAL A 309 5.06 -1.16 -0.78
C VAL A 309 6.15 -0.11 -0.82
N GLU A 310 6.74 0.17 0.34
CA GLU A 310 7.86 1.08 0.40
C GLU A 310 9.11 0.40 -0.13
N GLN A 311 9.88 1.14 -0.91
CA GLN A 311 11.21 0.72 -1.35
C GLN A 311 12.20 1.84 -1.07
N HIS A 312 13.38 1.49 -0.58
CA HIS A 312 14.50 2.40 -0.40
C HIS A 312 15.80 1.72 -0.84
N THR A 313 16.65 2.46 -1.54
CA THR A 313 17.96 1.98 -1.96
C THR A 313 19.03 2.86 -1.34
N GLU A 314 19.90 2.24 -0.55
CA GLU A 314 21.04 2.88 0.10
C GLU A 314 22.34 2.42 -0.56
N ALA A 315 23.16 3.36 -1.03
CA ALA A 315 24.52 3.07 -1.45
C ALA A 315 25.41 2.99 -0.19
N ARG A 316 26.01 1.83 0.06
CA ARG A 316 26.97 1.61 1.16
C ARG A 316 28.40 2.04 0.82
N GLY A 317 28.60 2.57 -0.38
CA GLY A 317 29.87 3.15 -0.82
C GLY A 317 30.88 2.10 -1.28
N TRP A 318 32.15 2.49 -1.30
CA TRP A 318 33.24 1.69 -1.83
C TRP A 318 33.83 0.76 -0.78
N ARG A 319 33.85 -0.54 -1.08
CA ARG A 319 34.55 -1.55 -0.30
C ARG A 319 35.80 -2.02 -1.03
N ARG A 320 36.95 -1.93 -0.37
CA ARG A 320 38.20 -2.51 -0.87
C ARG A 320 38.19 -4.01 -0.59
N GLU A 321 38.08 -4.80 -1.65
CA GLU A 321 38.15 -6.26 -1.56
C GLU A 321 39.61 -6.73 -1.42
N ARG A 322 40.53 -6.11 -2.19
CA ARG A 322 41.99 -6.38 -2.22
C ARG A 322 42.77 -5.12 -2.66
N PRO A 323 44.11 -5.06 -2.48
CA PRO A 323 44.91 -3.96 -3.02
C PRO A 323 44.66 -3.78 -4.53
N GLY A 324 44.15 -2.61 -4.93
CA GLY A 324 43.82 -2.28 -6.32
C GLY A 324 42.44 -2.73 -6.84
N ARG A 325 41.58 -3.36 -6.03
CA ARG A 325 40.17 -3.68 -6.40
C ARG A 325 39.18 -3.02 -5.45
N VAL A 326 38.23 -2.28 -6.03
CA VAL A 326 37.15 -1.58 -5.33
C VAL A 326 35.82 -2.09 -5.88
N ASN A 327 34.91 -2.48 -4.99
CA ASN A 327 33.53 -2.80 -5.31
C ASN A 327 32.63 -1.72 -4.69
N THR A 328 31.48 -1.48 -5.29
CA THR A 328 30.41 -0.64 -4.74
C THR A 328 29.34 -1.54 -4.15
N GLU A 329 28.88 -1.24 -2.94
CA GLU A 329 27.76 -1.95 -2.32
C GLU A 329 26.49 -1.10 -2.39
N ALA A 330 25.37 -1.71 -2.78
CA ALA A 330 24.04 -1.12 -2.72
C ALA A 330 23.08 -2.07 -2.01
N VAL A 331 22.21 -1.52 -1.18
CA VAL A 331 21.18 -2.28 -0.45
C VAL A 331 19.84 -1.70 -0.81
N THR A 332 19.00 -2.51 -1.44
CA THR A 332 17.59 -2.17 -1.69
C THR A 332 16.74 -2.93 -0.70
N THR A 333 15.98 -2.22 0.11
CA THR A 333 15.01 -2.80 1.04
C THR A 333 13.61 -2.43 0.56
N SER A 334 12.70 -3.39 0.59
CA SER A 334 11.26 -3.17 0.42
C SER A 334 10.48 -3.70 1.61
N ASP A 335 9.46 -2.97 2.05
CA ASP A 335 8.60 -3.35 3.17
C ASP A 335 7.15 -2.90 2.94
N ASN A 336 6.21 -3.60 3.57
CA ASN A 336 4.78 -3.30 3.48
C ASN A 336 4.20 -2.72 4.79
N GLU A 337 5.03 -2.24 5.74
CA GLU A 337 4.54 -1.80 7.06
C GLU A 337 3.57 -0.62 6.92
N MET A 338 3.90 0.35 6.07
CA MET A 338 3.03 1.50 5.82
C MET A 338 1.74 1.10 5.09
N GLN A 339 1.82 0.15 4.16
CA GLN A 339 0.64 -0.37 3.46
C GLN A 339 -0.32 -1.07 4.43
N PHE A 340 0.19 -1.95 5.30
CA PHE A 340 -0.60 -2.59 6.35
C PHE A 340 -1.20 -1.54 7.30
N THR A 341 -0.42 -0.54 7.71
CA THR A 341 -0.88 0.54 8.59
C THR A 341 -2.03 1.32 7.99
N ARG A 342 -1.95 1.72 6.70
CA ARG A 342 -3.07 2.40 6.01
C ARG A 342 -4.32 1.54 5.95
N TYR A 343 -4.16 0.26 5.60
CA TYR A 343 -5.28 -0.69 5.56
C TYR A 343 -5.95 -0.84 6.92
N SER A 344 -5.16 -1.10 7.95
CA SER A 344 -5.61 -1.29 9.33
C SER A 344 -6.36 -0.05 9.85
N ARG A 345 -5.85 1.15 9.57
CA ARG A 345 -6.51 2.42 9.90
C ARG A 345 -7.77 2.68 9.10
N LEU A 346 -7.81 2.31 7.82
CA LEU A 346 -9.03 2.37 7.02
C LEU A 346 -10.13 1.50 7.64
N ARG A 347 -9.80 0.25 8.02
CA ARG A 347 -10.77 -0.64 8.67
C ARG A 347 -11.28 -0.06 9.97
N TYR A 348 -10.39 0.53 10.78
CA TYR A 348 -10.78 1.20 12.01
C TYR A 348 -11.71 2.39 11.77
N TYR A 349 -11.35 3.27 10.84
CA TYR A 349 -12.19 4.42 10.47
C TYR A 349 -13.59 3.99 10.04
N LEU A 350 -13.68 2.98 9.17
CA LEU A 350 -14.98 2.48 8.71
C LEU A 350 -15.77 1.80 9.82
N THR A 351 -15.11 1.11 10.76
CA THR A 351 -15.78 0.50 11.91
C THR A 351 -16.42 1.57 12.82
N LEU A 352 -15.78 2.73 12.97
CA LEU A 352 -16.31 3.84 13.77
C LEU A 352 -17.41 4.64 13.07
N HIS A 353 -17.30 4.83 11.75
CA HIS A 353 -18.13 5.79 11.02
C HIS A 353 -19.16 5.15 10.08
N HIS A 354 -19.01 3.86 9.75
CA HIS A 354 -19.79 3.16 8.73
C HIS A 354 -20.07 1.71 9.16
N THR A 355 -20.92 1.56 10.18
CA THR A 355 -21.23 0.28 10.85
C THR A 355 -21.98 -0.74 9.97
N GLU A 356 -22.39 -0.39 8.75
CA GLU A 356 -23.19 -1.22 7.83
C GLU A 356 -22.40 -1.79 6.63
N LEU A 357 -21.06 -1.78 6.67
CA LEU A 357 -20.18 -2.27 5.59
C LEU A 357 -19.70 -3.71 5.76
#